data_AF-A0A537IPR9-F1
#
_entry.id   AF-A0A537IPR9-F1
#
_cell.length_a   1.000
_cell.length_b   1.000
_cell.length_c   1.000
_cell.angle_alpha   90.00
_cell.angle_beta   90.00
_cell.angle_gamma   90.00
#
_symmetry.space_group_name_H-M   'P 1'
#
loop_
_entity.id
_entity.type
_entity.pdbx_description
1 polymer ?
#
loop_
_entity_poly.entity_id
_entity_poly.type
_entity_poly.pdbx_seq_one_letter_code
_entity_poly.pdbx_strand_id
1 'polypeptide(L)'
;MEAPINLTPEKVTNAGHNGQESRVTEQGIIDEAGRLAKNTNCKTTEQNRFPVEVFPLLVQEIIFATVKDLGFPADFISASVLFAASVAIGNTHRAEVKKGFQESAVLYVAMVARPGTNKTHPLHFALLPIIEADKTTFNQYEQQLKEYNRVMNLSKKEREQEGIEDPLKPVWQKVLLSDYTPEALAEVHKFNKKGIAVYVDELAGWFKNFNRYNSGSEMEFWLSAWNSKPITIDRKTGEPILISKPHIPVGGTIQNALLIELAKDGRMLNGFMDRILFACPDNIKKPYWTESEVDQSIIDSWQNITSKLLNMTFNLDDTFTAAPKILNFSQEAKKVLFRWQQYNTDQCNEESETISAVYSKMDMYVVRLALILELLDSACTNLVSNSISVGAVEGSIQLVEYFKKAAVKVHSIIANANPLDRLSGDRRRLYETLPDTFTTEEGVRIATAAGTAERTFKRFLTDKEFFSKSGRGEYEKKNK
;
A
#
# COMPACT_ATOMS: atom_id res chain seq x y z
N MET A 1 67.74 -15.88 15.96
CA MET A 1 68.11 -15.84 14.54
C MET A 1 67.46 -14.63 13.95
N GLU A 2 68.33 -13.71 13.57
CA GLU A 2 68.18 -12.46 12.82
C GLU A 2 67.09 -11.47 13.25
N ALA A 3 67.63 -10.36 13.76
CA ALA A 3 67.00 -9.15 14.25
C ALA A 3 67.00 -8.08 13.11
N PRO A 4 66.49 -6.87 13.37
CA PRO A 4 65.78 -6.00 12.42
C PRO A 4 66.65 -4.85 11.90
N ILE A 5 66.22 -4.15 10.84
CA ILE A 5 66.85 -2.89 10.42
C ILE A 5 65.82 -1.81 10.05
N ASN A 6 65.82 -0.80 10.91
CA ASN A 6 65.34 0.58 10.81
C ASN A 6 66.08 1.34 9.68
N LEU A 7 65.52 2.43 9.13
CA LEU A 7 66.20 3.73 8.83
C LEU A 7 65.40 4.63 7.85
N THR A 8 64.71 5.61 8.44
CA THR A 8 64.73 7.08 8.21
C THR A 8 64.49 7.75 6.83
N PRO A 9 64.02 9.03 6.86
CA PRO A 9 63.45 9.76 5.73
C PRO A 9 64.47 10.71 5.05
N GLU A 10 64.15 11.12 3.81
CA GLU A 10 64.44 12.41 3.15
C GLU A 10 64.74 12.23 1.65
N LYS A 11 63.92 12.81 0.77
CA LYS A 11 64.27 14.05 0.06
C LYS A 11 63.17 14.49 -0.91
N VAL A 12 62.73 15.71 -0.64
CA VAL A 12 61.99 16.62 -1.50
C VAL A 12 62.69 16.76 -2.85
N THR A 13 61.94 16.61 -3.95
CA THR A 13 62.12 17.47 -5.14
C THR A 13 60.74 17.81 -5.72
N ASN A 14 60.45 19.11 -5.68
CA ASN A 14 59.36 19.78 -6.39
C ASN A 14 59.50 19.58 -7.90
N ALA A 15 58.38 19.34 -8.60
CA ALA A 15 57.89 20.16 -9.71
C ALA A 15 56.65 19.50 -10.35
N GLY A 16 55.55 20.23 -10.42
CA GLY A 16 54.39 19.83 -11.22
C GLY A 16 53.05 20.27 -10.66
N HIS A 17 52.85 21.59 -10.57
CA HIS A 17 51.50 22.15 -10.50
C HIS A 17 50.67 21.63 -11.68
N ASN A 18 49.60 20.92 -11.40
CA ASN A 18 48.35 21.03 -12.16
C ASN A 18 47.21 20.54 -11.25
N GLY A 19 46.59 21.51 -10.57
CA GLY A 19 45.29 21.30 -9.97
C GLY A 19 44.27 21.08 -11.09
N GLN A 20 43.64 19.91 -11.07
CA GLN A 20 42.30 19.74 -11.61
C GLN A 20 41.47 19.07 -10.52
N GLU A 21 40.71 19.90 -9.80
CA GLU A 21 39.47 19.46 -9.19
C GLU A 21 38.69 18.67 -10.24
N SER A 22 38.44 17.39 -9.97
CA SER A 22 37.53 16.58 -10.76
C SER A 22 36.12 17.13 -10.53
N ARG A 23 35.76 18.18 -11.29
CA ARG A 23 34.39 18.65 -11.40
C ARG A 23 33.57 17.49 -11.92
N VAL A 24 32.71 16.95 -11.07
CA VAL A 24 31.59 16.13 -11.49
C VAL A 24 30.75 17.01 -12.41
N THR A 25 30.94 16.85 -13.72
CA THR A 25 30.20 17.60 -14.72
C THR A 25 28.76 17.11 -14.75
N GLU A 26 27.82 18.03 -14.96
CA GLU A 26 26.39 17.73 -15.13
C GLU A 26 26.18 16.63 -16.19
N GLN A 27 27.01 16.62 -17.25
CA GLN A 27 27.04 15.58 -18.28
C GLN A 27 27.47 14.19 -17.79
N GLY A 28 28.39 14.12 -16.82
CA GLY A 28 28.86 12.85 -16.25
C GLY A 28 27.80 12.17 -15.37
N ILE A 29 27.01 12.96 -14.64
CA ILE A 29 25.85 12.46 -13.89
C ILE A 29 24.72 12.07 -14.86
N ILE A 30 24.53 12.83 -15.94
CA ILE A 30 23.54 12.55 -17.00
C ILE A 30 23.82 11.22 -17.69
N ASP A 31 25.09 10.92 -17.99
CA ASP A 31 25.48 9.68 -18.66
C ASP A 31 25.36 8.46 -17.74
N GLU A 32 25.53 8.63 -16.42
CA GLU A 32 25.39 7.57 -15.42
C GLU A 32 23.90 7.25 -15.13
N ALA A 33 23.05 8.27 -14.97
CA ALA A 33 21.60 8.10 -14.86
C ALA A 33 20.99 7.52 -16.15
N GLY A 34 21.49 7.93 -17.32
CA GLY A 34 21.10 7.38 -18.62
C GLY A 34 21.58 5.94 -18.85
N ARG A 35 22.75 5.55 -18.31
CA ARG A 35 23.24 4.16 -18.33
C ARG A 35 22.45 3.25 -17.40
N LEU A 36 22.10 3.71 -16.20
CA LEU A 36 21.22 2.98 -15.28
C LEU A 36 19.83 2.74 -15.91
N ALA A 37 19.31 3.69 -16.69
CA ALA A 37 18.06 3.54 -17.41
C ALA A 37 18.13 2.68 -18.69
N LYS A 38 19.33 2.52 -19.29
CA LYS A 38 19.52 1.75 -20.54
C LYS A 38 19.98 0.29 -20.33
N ASN A 39 20.60 -0.03 -19.19
CA ASN A 39 21.05 -1.41 -18.90
C ASN A 39 19.92 -2.39 -18.57
N THR A 40 18.67 -1.93 -18.46
CA THR A 40 17.47 -2.77 -18.28
C THR A 40 16.99 -3.47 -19.55
N ASN A 41 17.70 -3.32 -20.69
CA ASN A 41 17.31 -3.94 -21.97
C ASN A 41 18.24 -5.08 -22.42
N CYS A 42 18.72 -5.89 -21.48
CA CYS A 42 19.33 -7.19 -21.75
C CYS A 42 18.34 -8.29 -21.36
N LYS A 43 17.96 -9.16 -22.32
CA LYS A 43 17.10 -10.35 -22.11
C LYS A 43 17.82 -11.46 -21.34
N THR A 44 18.22 -11.14 -20.12
CA THR A 44 18.35 -12.06 -18.99
C THR A 44 17.17 -11.74 -18.08
N THR A 45 16.40 -12.73 -17.63
CA THR A 45 15.30 -12.53 -16.67
C THR A 45 15.88 -12.03 -15.34
N GLU A 46 16.18 -10.74 -15.26
CA GLU A 46 16.53 -10.08 -14.00
C GLU A 46 15.32 -10.17 -13.09
N GLN A 47 15.49 -10.85 -11.97
CA GLN A 47 14.48 -10.99 -10.94
C GLN A 47 14.09 -9.58 -10.44
N ASN A 48 12.80 -9.25 -10.43
CA ASN A 48 12.30 -7.95 -9.97
C ASN A 48 12.44 -7.84 -8.44
N ARG A 49 13.63 -7.49 -7.96
CA ARG A 49 13.96 -7.37 -6.54
C ARG A 49 13.47 -6.03 -6.00
N PHE A 50 12.91 -6.05 -4.78
CA PHE A 50 12.56 -4.82 -4.06
C PHE A 50 13.84 -4.01 -3.74
N PRO A 51 13.89 -2.70 -4.06
CA PRO A 51 15.08 -1.88 -3.85
C PRO A 51 15.15 -1.41 -2.39
N VAL A 52 15.73 -2.23 -1.50
CA VAL A 52 15.81 -1.95 -0.05
C VAL A 52 16.76 -0.77 0.23
N GLU A 53 17.75 -0.57 -0.62
CA GLU A 53 18.75 0.49 -0.56
C GLU A 53 18.17 1.91 -0.60
N VAL A 54 16.91 2.08 -0.99
CA VAL A 54 16.23 3.39 -1.03
C VAL A 54 15.83 3.90 0.36
N PHE A 55 15.76 3.01 1.36
CA PHE A 55 15.39 3.39 2.72
C PHE A 55 16.59 3.98 3.48
N PRO A 56 16.38 4.77 4.55
CA PRO A 56 17.46 5.15 5.45
C PRO A 56 18.15 3.93 6.06
N LEU A 57 19.45 4.04 6.36
CA LEU A 57 20.28 2.90 6.80
C LEU A 57 19.67 2.12 7.99
N LEU A 58 19.14 2.81 9.00
CA LEU A 58 18.47 2.17 10.15
C LEU A 58 17.28 1.31 9.72
N VAL A 59 16.51 1.75 8.74
CA VAL A 59 15.37 1.00 8.20
C VAL A 59 15.86 -0.18 7.37
N GLN A 60 16.95 -0.03 6.62
CA GLN A 60 17.58 -1.15 5.91
C GLN A 60 18.04 -2.23 6.89
N GLU A 61 18.69 -1.86 8.00
CA GLU A 61 19.11 -2.77 9.05
C GLU A 61 17.94 -3.56 9.64
N ILE A 62 16.81 -2.89 9.92
CA ILE A 62 15.58 -3.54 10.38
C ILE A 62 15.05 -4.55 9.34
N ILE A 63 15.00 -4.16 8.07
CA ILE A 63 14.56 -5.04 6.99
C ILE A 63 15.48 -6.25 6.88
N PHE A 64 16.80 -6.06 6.86
CA PHE A 64 17.74 -7.17 6.73
C PHE A 64 17.74 -8.10 7.94
N ALA A 65 17.62 -7.56 9.17
CA ALA A 65 17.50 -8.37 10.38
C ALA A 65 16.24 -9.24 10.35
N THR A 66 15.08 -8.67 10.02
CA THR A 66 13.82 -9.45 9.94
C THR A 66 13.81 -10.46 8.80
N VAL A 67 14.45 -10.17 7.66
CA VAL A 67 14.65 -11.14 6.58
C VAL A 67 15.53 -12.30 7.06
N LYS A 68 16.65 -11.99 7.70
CA LYS A 68 17.64 -12.97 8.17
C LYS A 68 17.10 -13.85 9.29
N ASP A 69 16.53 -13.23 10.32
CA ASP A 69 16.25 -13.89 11.59
C ASP A 69 14.79 -14.37 11.70
N LEU A 70 13.82 -13.69 11.05
CA LEU A 70 12.40 -14.10 11.01
C LEU A 70 11.98 -14.75 9.69
N GLY A 71 12.88 -14.81 8.71
CA GLY A 71 12.59 -15.39 7.39
C GLY A 71 11.52 -14.63 6.61
N PHE A 72 11.33 -13.33 6.88
CA PHE A 72 10.37 -12.51 6.14
C PHE A 72 10.83 -12.32 4.68
N PRO A 73 9.95 -12.43 3.67
CA PRO A 73 10.29 -12.01 2.32
C PRO A 73 10.59 -10.50 2.28
N ALA A 74 11.73 -10.11 1.70
CA ALA A 74 12.20 -8.73 1.68
C ALA A 74 11.15 -7.76 1.10
N ASP A 75 10.48 -8.12 0.01
CA ASP A 75 9.43 -7.31 -0.61
C ASP A 75 8.24 -7.07 0.36
N PHE A 76 7.88 -8.06 1.17
CA PHE A 76 6.74 -7.97 2.08
C PHE A 76 7.04 -7.07 3.26
N ILE A 77 8.18 -7.25 3.91
CA ILE A 77 8.56 -6.36 5.02
C ILE A 77 8.80 -4.93 4.52
N SER A 78 9.43 -4.75 3.35
CA SER A 78 9.69 -3.42 2.79
C SER A 78 8.40 -2.68 2.43
N ALA A 79 7.45 -3.35 1.78
CA ALA A 79 6.14 -2.78 1.48
C ALA A 79 5.33 -2.51 2.77
N SER A 80 5.49 -3.35 3.80
CA SER A 80 4.86 -3.17 5.10
C SER A 80 5.42 -1.97 5.85
N VAL A 81 6.72 -1.72 5.78
CA VAL A 81 7.39 -0.53 6.33
C VAL A 81 6.88 0.74 5.65
N LEU A 82 6.78 0.76 4.32
CA LEU A 82 6.20 1.89 3.58
C LEU A 82 4.74 2.14 3.99
N PHE A 83 3.95 1.08 4.13
CA PHE A 83 2.58 1.19 4.60
C PHE A 83 2.51 1.75 6.02
N ALA A 84 3.26 1.20 6.98
CA ALA A 84 3.29 1.69 8.35
C ALA A 84 3.73 3.17 8.44
N ALA A 85 4.73 3.59 7.65
CA ALA A 85 5.14 4.98 7.56
C ALA A 85 4.01 5.88 7.01
N SER A 86 3.34 5.45 5.94
CA SER A 86 2.15 6.12 5.38
C SER A 86 1.05 6.31 6.44
N VAL A 87 0.79 5.28 7.25
CA VAL A 87 -0.16 5.34 8.36
C VAL A 87 0.28 6.35 9.42
N ALA A 88 1.53 6.27 9.88
CA ALA A 88 2.04 7.09 10.98
C ALA A 88 2.13 8.58 10.63
N ILE A 89 2.50 8.91 9.38
CA ILE A 89 2.59 10.30 8.89
C ILE A 89 1.21 10.97 8.94
N GLY A 90 0.16 10.30 8.47
CA GLY A 90 -1.17 10.89 8.44
C GLY A 90 -1.24 12.21 7.64
N ASN A 91 -2.14 13.10 8.06
CA ASN A 91 -2.30 14.47 7.56
C ASN A 91 -1.30 15.46 8.19
N THR A 92 -0.14 15.02 8.70
CA THR A 92 0.86 15.95 9.24
C THR A 92 1.59 16.71 8.13
N HIS A 93 1.80 16.07 6.98
CA HIS A 93 2.57 16.62 5.86
C HIS A 93 1.91 16.33 4.51
N ARG A 94 2.19 17.20 3.53
CA ARG A 94 1.90 16.98 2.11
C ARG A 94 3.08 17.45 1.26
N ALA A 95 3.28 16.81 0.11
CA ALA A 95 4.26 17.21 -0.88
C ALA A 95 3.59 18.13 -1.92
N GLU A 96 4.24 19.25 -2.27
CA GLU A 96 3.76 20.15 -3.32
C GLU A 96 4.71 20.16 -4.52
N VAL A 97 4.25 19.67 -5.66
CA VAL A 97 5.03 19.63 -6.91
C VAL A 97 4.98 21.00 -7.60
N LYS A 98 3.80 21.61 -7.63
CA LYS A 98 3.53 22.97 -8.11
C LYS A 98 2.37 23.52 -7.31
N LYS A 99 2.22 24.84 -7.25
CA LYS A 99 1.14 25.50 -6.50
C LYS A 99 -0.22 24.86 -6.80
N GLY A 100 -0.87 24.32 -5.76
CA GLY A 100 -2.18 23.68 -5.86
C GLY A 100 -2.17 22.21 -6.31
N PHE A 101 -1.01 21.65 -6.69
CA PHE A 101 -0.84 20.21 -6.90
C PHE A 101 -0.08 19.62 -5.71
N GLN A 102 -0.86 19.08 -4.78
CA GLN A 102 -0.38 18.51 -3.54
C GLN A 102 -0.79 17.04 -3.41
N GLU A 103 0.12 16.23 -2.89
CA GLU A 103 -0.12 14.82 -2.60
C GLU A 103 0.08 14.53 -1.11
N SER A 104 -0.76 13.67 -0.56
CA SER A 104 -0.66 13.11 0.79
C SER A 104 0.20 11.85 0.79
N ALA A 105 0.55 11.32 1.96
CA ALA A 105 1.28 10.07 2.05
C ALA A 105 0.40 8.82 1.89
N VAL A 106 -0.79 8.88 1.27
CA VAL A 106 -1.73 7.73 1.18
C VAL A 106 -1.21 6.63 0.25
N LEU A 107 -1.00 5.42 0.78
CA LEU A 107 -0.62 4.22 0.03
C LEU A 107 -1.70 3.14 0.08
N TYR A 108 -1.94 2.47 -1.06
CA TYR A 108 -2.79 1.27 -1.16
C TYR A 108 -1.84 0.12 -1.51
N VAL A 109 -1.57 -0.77 -0.57
CA VAL A 109 -0.53 -1.80 -0.67
C VAL A 109 -1.15 -3.18 -0.55
N ALA A 110 -0.79 -4.07 -1.46
CA ALA A 110 -1.21 -5.47 -1.44
C ALA A 110 -0.01 -6.42 -1.55
N MET A 111 0.21 -7.24 -0.52
CA MET A 111 1.21 -8.31 -0.57
C MET A 111 0.60 -9.57 -1.18
N VAL A 112 1.14 -9.99 -2.32
CA VAL A 112 0.59 -11.06 -3.15
C VAL A 112 1.44 -12.32 -3.02
N ALA A 113 0.87 -13.38 -2.45
CA ALA A 113 1.48 -14.71 -2.51
C ALA A 113 0.49 -15.86 -2.26
N ARG A 114 0.97 -17.07 -2.54
CA ARG A 114 0.26 -18.32 -2.22
C ARG A 114 0.07 -18.47 -0.69
N PRO A 115 -0.94 -19.21 -0.24
CA PRO A 115 -1.09 -19.58 1.18
C PRO A 115 0.20 -20.17 1.77
N GLY A 116 0.46 -19.92 3.06
CA GLY A 116 1.60 -20.49 3.79
C GLY A 116 2.97 -19.85 3.53
N THR A 117 3.02 -18.67 2.90
CA THR A 117 4.25 -17.94 2.52
C THR A 117 4.66 -16.83 3.50
N ASN A 118 4.18 -16.88 4.75
CA ASN A 118 4.50 -15.90 5.78
C ASN A 118 4.17 -14.43 5.41
N LYS A 119 3.04 -14.20 4.73
CA LYS A 119 2.63 -12.89 4.20
C LYS A 119 2.10 -11.91 5.26
N THR A 120 1.50 -12.42 6.33
CA THR A 120 0.81 -11.59 7.34
C THR A 120 1.76 -11.08 8.43
N HIS A 121 2.77 -11.86 8.81
CA HIS A 121 3.70 -11.49 9.89
C HIS A 121 4.55 -10.24 9.60
N PRO A 122 5.07 -10.00 8.37
CA PRO A 122 5.79 -8.77 8.06
C PRO A 122 4.93 -7.51 8.25
N LEU A 123 3.66 -7.58 7.84
CA LEU A 123 2.71 -6.47 8.01
C LEU A 123 2.40 -6.23 9.47
N HIS A 124 2.18 -7.30 10.24
CA HIS A 124 1.96 -7.19 11.68
C HIS A 124 3.18 -6.60 12.40
N PHE A 125 4.39 -7.05 12.08
CA PHE A 125 5.63 -6.51 12.63
C PHE A 125 5.76 -5.00 12.37
N ALA A 126 5.57 -4.58 11.11
CA ALA A 126 5.69 -3.17 10.75
C ALA A 126 4.64 -2.29 11.47
N LEU A 127 3.42 -2.80 11.67
CA LEU A 127 2.33 -2.08 12.33
C LEU A 127 2.37 -2.17 13.87
N LEU A 128 3.19 -3.03 14.46
CA LEU A 128 3.19 -3.29 15.90
C LEU A 128 3.30 -2.01 16.74
N PRO A 129 4.19 -1.04 16.44
CA PRO A 129 4.24 0.21 17.21
C PRO A 129 2.94 1.02 17.17
N ILE A 130 2.20 0.97 16.04
CA ILE A 130 0.91 1.66 15.88
C ILE A 130 -0.19 0.90 16.64
N ILE A 131 -0.15 -0.44 16.62
CA ILE A 131 -1.06 -1.29 17.41
C ILE A 131 -0.90 -1.01 18.91
N GLU A 132 0.33 -0.89 19.41
CA GLU A 132 0.59 -0.54 20.81
C GLU A 132 0.16 0.89 21.16
N ALA A 133 0.30 1.83 20.23
CA ALA A 133 -0.23 3.19 20.39
C ALA A 133 -1.77 3.18 20.51
N ASP A 134 -2.47 2.45 19.64
CA ASP A 134 -3.93 2.30 19.68
C ASP A 134 -4.42 1.60 20.97
N LYS A 135 -3.68 0.60 21.47
CA LYS A 135 -3.97 -0.01 22.78
C LYS A 135 -3.85 1.00 23.92
N THR A 136 -2.81 1.83 23.88
CA THR A 136 -2.58 2.87 24.89
C THR A 136 -3.73 3.89 24.90
N THR A 137 -4.13 4.39 23.74
CA THR A 137 -5.25 5.34 23.63
C THR A 137 -6.59 4.70 23.94
N PHE A 138 -6.76 3.40 23.68
CA PHE A 138 -7.97 2.67 24.08
C PHE A 138 -8.11 2.59 25.59
N ASN A 139 -7.04 2.25 26.31
CA ASN A 139 -7.05 2.22 27.77
C ASN A 139 -7.40 3.59 28.38
N GLN A 140 -6.87 4.67 27.79
CA GLN A 140 -7.23 6.05 28.18
C GLN A 140 -8.71 6.34 27.90
N TYR A 141 -9.20 5.96 26.73
CA TYR A 141 -10.60 6.10 26.35
C TYR A 141 -11.54 5.34 27.30
N GLU A 142 -11.20 4.10 27.69
CA GLU A 142 -12.01 3.32 28.64
C GLU A 142 -12.09 3.99 30.02
N GLN A 143 -10.98 4.59 30.49
CA GLN A 143 -10.97 5.34 31.74
C GLN A 143 -11.87 6.59 31.65
N GLN A 144 -11.73 7.36 30.57
CA GLN A 144 -12.58 8.53 30.32
C GLN A 144 -14.06 8.15 30.19
N LEU A 145 -14.36 7.02 29.56
CA LEU A 145 -15.72 6.53 29.38
C LEU A 145 -16.35 6.07 30.70
N LYS A 146 -15.57 5.42 31.58
CA LYS A 146 -16.02 5.06 32.93
C LYS A 146 -16.38 6.31 33.74
N GLU A 147 -15.53 7.34 33.68
CA GLU A 147 -15.79 8.60 34.38
C GLU A 147 -16.99 9.35 33.79
N TYR A 148 -17.08 9.44 32.46
CA TYR A 148 -18.25 10.00 31.78
C TYR A 148 -19.55 9.30 32.22
N ASN A 149 -19.57 7.96 32.22
CA ASN A 149 -20.76 7.20 32.64
C ASN A 149 -21.07 7.39 34.13
N ARG A 150 -20.05 7.51 35.00
CA ARG A 150 -20.22 7.80 36.42
C ARG A 150 -20.93 9.13 36.61
N VAL A 151 -20.44 10.18 35.96
CA VAL A 151 -21.01 11.54 36.03
C VAL A 151 -22.41 11.58 35.42
N MET A 152 -22.65 10.91 34.29
CA MET A 152 -23.96 10.87 33.64
C MET A 152 -25.03 10.11 34.44
N ASN A 153 -24.63 9.21 35.36
CA ASN A 153 -25.54 8.54 36.28
C ASN A 153 -25.93 9.40 37.49
N LEU A 154 -25.20 10.49 37.78
CA LEU A 154 -25.57 11.46 38.81
C LEU A 154 -26.76 12.29 38.35
N SER A 155 -27.68 12.56 39.28
CA SER A 155 -28.76 13.52 39.04
C SER A 155 -28.18 14.91 38.78
N LYS A 156 -28.97 15.76 38.09
CA LYS A 156 -28.55 17.14 37.80
C LYS A 156 -28.21 17.92 39.08
N LYS A 157 -28.94 17.66 40.18
CA LYS A 157 -28.68 18.28 41.49
C LYS A 157 -27.36 17.83 42.11
N GLU A 158 -27.02 16.54 42.01
CA GLU A 158 -25.75 16.02 42.53
C GLU A 158 -24.57 16.60 41.74
N ARG A 159 -24.70 16.72 40.41
CA ARG A 159 -23.69 17.38 39.57
C ARG A 159 -23.50 18.85 39.92
N GLU A 160 -24.59 19.60 40.13
CA GLU A 160 -24.54 21.00 40.58
C GLU A 160 -23.91 21.14 41.98
N GLN A 161 -24.16 20.20 42.90
CA GLN A 161 -23.59 20.19 44.24
C GLN A 161 -22.09 19.86 44.26
N GLU A 162 -21.65 18.95 43.40
CA GLU A 162 -20.24 18.58 43.23
C GLU A 162 -19.48 19.56 42.32
N GLY A 163 -20.16 20.56 41.74
CA GLY A 163 -19.56 21.53 40.82
C GLY A 163 -19.08 20.90 39.50
N ILE A 164 -19.70 19.80 39.08
CA ILE A 164 -19.32 19.03 37.89
C ILE A 164 -20.10 19.55 36.68
N GLU A 165 -19.38 20.06 35.69
CA GLU A 165 -19.95 20.43 34.37
C GLU A 165 -20.42 19.18 33.59
N ASP A 166 -21.34 19.37 32.65
CA ASP A 166 -21.81 18.28 31.77
C ASP A 166 -20.62 17.72 30.96
N PRO A 167 -20.25 16.43 31.14
CA PRO A 167 -19.05 15.89 30.55
C PRO A 167 -19.25 15.68 29.04
N LEU A 168 -18.22 15.94 28.24
CA LEU A 168 -18.22 15.58 26.83
C LEU A 168 -18.05 14.07 26.69
N LYS A 169 -18.83 13.45 25.81
CA LYS A 169 -18.67 12.02 25.50
C LYS A 169 -17.26 11.80 24.94
N PRO A 170 -16.44 10.93 25.56
CA PRO A 170 -15.09 10.69 25.07
C PRO A 170 -15.14 10.01 23.70
N VAL A 171 -14.11 10.25 22.89
CA VAL A 171 -13.94 9.64 21.59
C VAL A 171 -12.58 8.96 21.53
N TRP A 172 -12.57 7.67 21.20
CA TRP A 172 -11.34 6.92 21.06
C TRP A 172 -10.52 7.46 19.88
N GLN A 173 -9.34 8.00 20.23
CA GLN A 173 -8.33 8.40 19.26
C GLN A 173 -7.60 7.15 18.77
N LYS A 174 -7.86 6.72 17.54
CA LYS A 174 -7.33 5.47 16.99
C LYS A 174 -6.88 5.64 15.55
N VAL A 175 -5.95 4.80 15.15
CA VAL A 175 -5.33 4.85 13.82
C VAL A 175 -5.77 3.67 12.97
N LEU A 176 -5.86 2.44 13.50
CA LEU A 176 -6.09 1.23 12.71
C LEU A 176 -7.54 0.74 12.75
N LEU A 177 -8.08 0.38 11.59
CA LEU A 177 -9.36 -0.32 11.43
C LEU A 177 -9.16 -1.63 10.67
N SER A 178 -9.80 -2.71 11.16
CA SER A 178 -9.74 -4.04 10.55
C SER A 178 -11.11 -4.65 10.26
N ASP A 179 -12.13 -4.33 11.07
CA ASP A 179 -13.53 -4.68 10.82
C ASP A 179 -14.38 -3.42 10.95
N TYR A 180 -15.10 -3.08 9.88
CA TYR A 180 -15.87 -1.84 9.80
C TYR A 180 -16.94 -1.93 8.71
N THR A 181 -18.00 -1.13 8.88
CA THR A 181 -18.85 -0.72 7.77
C THR A 181 -18.35 0.61 7.21
N PRO A 182 -18.60 0.94 5.92
CA PRO A 182 -18.23 2.24 5.36
C PRO A 182 -18.73 3.42 6.21
N GLU A 183 -19.93 3.29 6.79
CA GLU A 183 -20.53 4.26 7.69
C GLU A 183 -19.73 4.44 8.98
N ALA A 184 -19.33 3.34 9.61
CA ALA A 184 -18.54 3.36 10.83
C ALA A 184 -17.13 3.93 10.57
N LEU A 185 -16.53 3.59 9.43
CA LEU A 185 -15.24 4.15 9.03
C LEU A 185 -15.31 5.67 8.91
N ALA A 186 -16.33 6.22 8.26
CA ALA A 186 -16.51 7.66 8.11
C ALA A 186 -16.73 8.38 9.45
N GLU A 187 -17.53 7.78 10.35
CA GLU A 187 -17.73 8.30 11.72
C GLU A 187 -16.43 8.32 12.52
N VAL A 188 -15.62 7.26 12.46
CA VAL A 188 -14.32 7.22 13.14
C VAL A 188 -13.38 8.27 12.54
N HIS A 189 -13.35 8.43 11.22
CA HIS A 189 -12.50 9.43 10.55
C HIS A 189 -12.85 10.87 10.95
N LYS A 190 -14.15 11.19 11.07
CA LYS A 190 -14.65 12.52 11.50
C LYS A 190 -13.92 13.02 12.76
N PHE A 191 -13.62 12.13 13.69
CA PHE A 191 -12.93 12.47 14.94
C PHE A 191 -11.41 12.26 14.87
N ASN A 192 -10.93 11.32 14.05
CA ASN A 192 -9.51 11.01 13.89
C ASN A 192 -8.90 11.77 12.70
N LYS A 193 -8.85 13.10 12.81
CA LYS A 193 -8.50 14.01 11.70
C LYS A 193 -7.06 13.88 11.19
N LYS A 194 -6.14 13.34 12.01
CA LYS A 194 -4.78 12.98 11.55
C LYS A 194 -4.84 11.87 10.48
N GLY A 195 -5.87 11.04 10.49
CA GLY A 195 -6.05 9.96 9.53
C GLY A 195 -6.32 8.64 10.24
N ILE A 196 -6.83 7.71 9.47
CA ILE A 196 -7.06 6.33 9.88
C ILE A 196 -6.53 5.42 8.79
N ALA A 197 -6.26 4.16 9.08
CA ALA A 197 -5.77 3.20 8.11
C ALA A 197 -6.59 1.93 8.16
N VAL A 198 -6.78 1.33 6.99
CA VAL A 198 -7.41 0.04 6.85
C VAL A 198 -6.33 -1.01 6.71
N TYR A 199 -6.29 -1.90 7.69
CA TYR A 199 -5.41 -3.06 7.72
C TYR A 199 -6.28 -4.32 7.73
N VAL A 200 -6.18 -5.14 6.68
CA VAL A 200 -7.02 -6.33 6.53
C VAL A 200 -6.14 -7.53 6.20
N ASP A 201 -6.24 -8.58 7.02
CA ASP A 201 -5.74 -9.89 6.63
C ASP A 201 -6.68 -10.44 5.56
N GLU A 202 -6.14 -10.72 4.37
CA GLU A 202 -6.91 -11.07 3.19
C GLU A 202 -7.83 -9.95 2.66
N LEU A 203 -7.27 -9.05 1.85
CA LEU A 203 -7.95 -7.93 1.19
C LEU A 203 -9.20 -8.34 0.40
N ALA A 204 -9.39 -9.62 0.06
CA ALA A 204 -10.61 -10.06 -0.60
C ALA A 204 -11.88 -9.75 0.19
N GLY A 205 -11.85 -9.73 1.53
CA GLY A 205 -12.98 -9.28 2.34
C GLY A 205 -13.31 -7.80 2.09
N TRP A 206 -12.28 -6.96 2.09
CA TRP A 206 -12.40 -5.53 1.76
C TRP A 206 -12.96 -5.32 0.35
N PHE A 207 -12.45 -6.05 -0.63
CA PHE A 207 -12.97 -5.99 -1.99
C PHE A 207 -14.41 -6.52 -2.10
N LYS A 208 -14.77 -7.59 -1.41
CA LYS A 208 -16.13 -8.16 -1.46
C LYS A 208 -17.18 -7.17 -0.92
N ASN A 209 -16.79 -6.29 -0.01
CA ASN A 209 -17.68 -5.26 0.52
C ASN A 209 -18.17 -4.27 -0.55
N PHE A 210 -17.38 -3.99 -1.60
CA PHE A 210 -17.72 -3.00 -2.66
C PHE A 210 -19.05 -3.24 -3.37
N ASN A 211 -19.62 -4.46 -3.29
CA ASN A 211 -20.87 -4.84 -3.93
C ASN A 211 -22.00 -5.15 -2.93
N ARG A 212 -21.78 -5.03 -1.62
CA ARG A 212 -22.72 -5.53 -0.60
C ARG A 212 -23.91 -4.60 -0.36
N TYR A 213 -23.73 -3.29 -0.54
CA TYR A 213 -24.74 -2.30 -0.16
C TYR A 213 -25.27 -1.42 -1.31
N ASN A 214 -24.44 -1.08 -2.31
CA ASN A 214 -24.85 -0.47 -3.58
C ASN A 214 -23.70 -0.60 -4.60
N SER A 215 -23.98 -1.17 -5.78
CA SER A 215 -22.97 -1.35 -6.83
C SER A 215 -22.53 0.01 -7.40
N GLY A 216 -21.44 0.58 -6.87
CA GLY A 216 -20.80 1.79 -7.38
C GLY A 216 -20.31 2.77 -6.31
N SER A 217 -21.11 3.04 -5.29
CA SER A 217 -20.84 4.13 -4.32
C SER A 217 -19.62 3.88 -3.44
N GLU A 218 -19.37 2.63 -3.03
CA GLU A 218 -18.19 2.30 -2.23
C GLU A 218 -16.89 2.44 -3.03
N MET A 219 -16.90 2.07 -4.30
CA MET A 219 -15.71 2.20 -5.15
C MET A 219 -15.36 3.67 -5.35
N GLU A 220 -16.35 4.53 -5.61
CA GLU A 220 -16.16 5.99 -5.70
C GLU A 220 -15.63 6.60 -4.40
N PHE A 221 -16.10 6.10 -3.25
CA PHE A 221 -15.55 6.47 -1.94
C PHE A 221 -14.05 6.17 -1.87
N TRP A 222 -13.62 4.95 -2.21
CA TRP A 222 -12.21 4.58 -2.15
C TRP A 222 -11.36 5.30 -3.21
N LEU A 223 -11.90 5.54 -4.40
CA LEU A 223 -11.23 6.38 -5.41
C LEU A 223 -11.06 7.82 -4.92
N SER A 224 -12.03 8.36 -4.20
CA SER A 224 -11.95 9.70 -3.60
C SER A 224 -10.97 9.74 -2.43
N ALA A 225 -11.00 8.74 -1.56
CA ALA A 225 -10.08 8.57 -0.45
C ALA A 225 -8.63 8.44 -0.93
N TRP A 226 -8.39 7.66 -1.99
CA TRP A 226 -7.06 7.54 -2.60
C TRP A 226 -6.53 8.87 -3.14
N ASN A 227 -7.40 9.70 -3.72
CA ASN A 227 -7.03 11.06 -4.17
C ASN A 227 -7.01 12.10 -3.04
N SER A 228 -7.28 11.70 -1.79
CA SER A 228 -7.49 12.62 -0.66
C SER A 228 -8.50 13.75 -0.96
N LYS A 229 -9.52 13.47 -1.78
CA LYS A 229 -10.62 14.40 -2.07
C LYS A 229 -11.59 14.45 -0.90
N PRO A 230 -12.18 15.62 -0.56
CA PRO A 230 -13.18 15.70 0.49
C PRO A 230 -14.29 14.66 0.32
N ILE A 231 -14.70 14.04 1.41
CA ILE A 231 -15.78 13.05 1.44
C ILE A 231 -16.93 13.62 2.25
N THR A 232 -18.13 13.64 1.64
CA THR A 232 -19.37 14.03 2.29
C THR A 232 -20.33 12.85 2.28
N ILE A 233 -20.94 12.57 3.43
CA ILE A 233 -21.98 11.55 3.55
C ILE A 233 -23.21 12.21 4.16
N ASP A 234 -24.21 12.46 3.31
CA ASP A 234 -25.51 12.98 3.72
C ASP A 234 -26.45 11.82 4.02
N ARG A 235 -26.80 11.66 5.30
CA ARG A 235 -27.74 10.62 5.73
C ARG A 235 -29.13 11.22 5.92
N LYS A 236 -30.15 10.47 5.49
CA LYS A 236 -31.56 10.80 5.77
C LYS A 236 -31.86 10.78 7.28
N THR A 237 -31.10 10.00 8.04
CA THR A 237 -31.18 9.87 9.49
C THR A 237 -29.79 10.04 10.09
N GLY A 238 -29.62 11.00 11.01
CA GLY A 238 -28.33 11.31 11.66
C GLY A 238 -27.71 12.63 11.16
N GLU A 239 -26.58 13.00 11.75
CA GLU A 239 -25.84 14.18 11.32
C GLU A 239 -25.06 13.90 10.03
N PRO A 240 -24.93 14.89 9.13
CA PRO A 240 -24.05 14.75 7.97
C PRO A 240 -22.59 14.62 8.42
N ILE A 241 -21.82 13.83 7.65
CA ILE A 241 -20.38 13.65 7.88
C ILE A 241 -19.61 14.36 6.78
N LEU A 242 -18.67 15.23 7.16
CA LEU A 242 -17.71 15.85 6.26
C LEU A 242 -16.29 15.48 6.70
N ILE A 243 -15.52 14.91 5.79
CA ILE A 243 -14.09 14.63 5.94
C ILE A 243 -13.36 15.47 4.90
N SER A 244 -12.89 16.66 5.29
CA SER A 244 -12.29 17.63 4.36
C SER A 244 -10.95 17.17 3.76
N LYS A 245 -10.14 16.43 4.52
CA LYS A 245 -8.84 15.90 4.08
C LYS A 245 -8.70 14.43 4.46
N PRO A 246 -9.30 13.50 3.70
CA PRO A 246 -9.19 12.09 4.04
C PRO A 246 -7.76 11.60 3.82
N HIS A 247 -7.22 11.00 4.87
CA HIS A 247 -6.03 10.16 4.83
C HIS A 247 -6.46 8.76 5.25
N ILE A 248 -6.59 7.86 4.28
CA ILE A 248 -7.04 6.47 4.48
C ILE A 248 -6.16 5.51 3.68
N PRO A 249 -4.90 5.29 4.07
CA PRO A 249 -4.08 4.24 3.48
C PRO A 249 -4.72 2.86 3.73
N VAL A 250 -4.53 1.95 2.77
CA VAL A 250 -5.06 0.59 2.80
C VAL A 250 -3.91 -0.39 2.62
N GLY A 251 -3.79 -1.36 3.51
CA GLY A 251 -2.71 -2.33 3.52
C GLY A 251 -3.24 -3.71 3.85
N GLY A 252 -2.79 -4.72 3.12
CA GLY A 252 -3.19 -6.09 3.43
C GLY A 252 -2.54 -7.13 2.56
N THR A 253 -2.91 -8.37 2.84
CA THR A 253 -2.41 -9.53 2.12
C THR A 253 -3.46 -10.01 1.12
N ILE A 254 -3.04 -10.60 0.00
CA ILE A 254 -3.96 -11.19 -0.98
C ILE A 254 -3.37 -12.43 -1.61
N GLN A 255 -4.23 -13.39 -1.94
CA GLN A 255 -3.84 -14.62 -2.63
C GLN A 255 -4.03 -14.47 -4.14
N ASN A 256 -3.19 -15.16 -4.93
CA ASN A 256 -3.29 -15.13 -6.40
C ASN A 256 -4.66 -15.55 -6.92
N ALA A 257 -5.28 -16.57 -6.32
CA ALA A 257 -6.61 -17.04 -6.72
C ALA A 257 -7.69 -15.95 -6.51
N LEU A 258 -7.56 -15.17 -5.45
CA LEU A 258 -8.47 -14.07 -5.14
C LEU A 258 -8.26 -12.89 -6.06
N LEU A 259 -7.02 -12.60 -6.49
CA LEU A 259 -6.78 -11.59 -7.54
C LEU A 259 -7.52 -11.94 -8.84
N ILE A 260 -7.53 -13.21 -9.23
CA ILE A 260 -8.26 -13.69 -10.40
C ILE A 260 -9.78 -13.53 -10.18
N GLU A 261 -10.30 -13.82 -8.97
CA GLU A 261 -11.70 -13.56 -8.62
C GLU A 261 -12.10 -12.10 -8.78
N LEU A 262 -11.27 -11.18 -8.29
CA LEU A 262 -11.55 -9.74 -8.33
C LEU A 262 -11.57 -9.17 -9.74
N ALA A 263 -10.79 -9.74 -10.65
CA ALA A 263 -10.77 -9.31 -12.04
C ALA A 263 -12.07 -9.65 -12.80
N LYS A 264 -12.82 -10.69 -12.37
CA LYS A 264 -14.05 -11.17 -13.05
C LYS A 264 -15.18 -10.16 -13.06
N ASP A 265 -15.30 -9.37 -12.00
CA ASP A 265 -16.44 -8.47 -11.79
C ASP A 265 -16.32 -7.15 -12.56
N GLY A 266 -15.47 -7.09 -13.60
CA GLY A 266 -15.20 -5.85 -14.34
C GLY A 266 -14.45 -4.78 -13.54
N ARG A 267 -13.94 -5.12 -12.34
CA ARG A 267 -13.25 -4.17 -11.44
C ARG A 267 -11.93 -3.66 -12.00
N MET A 268 -11.34 -4.43 -12.91
CA MET A 268 -10.21 -4.00 -13.75
C MET A 268 -10.57 -2.80 -14.62
N LEU A 269 -11.81 -2.70 -15.09
CA LEU A 269 -12.24 -1.67 -16.05
C LEU A 269 -12.43 -0.29 -15.38
N ASN A 270 -12.51 -0.23 -14.04
CA ASN A 270 -12.80 1.01 -13.32
C ASN A 270 -11.55 1.68 -12.73
N GLY A 271 -10.36 1.18 -13.07
CA GLY A 271 -9.05 1.72 -12.68
C GLY A 271 -8.73 1.68 -11.18
N PHE A 272 -9.52 0.97 -10.38
CA PHE A 272 -9.24 0.81 -8.95
C PHE A 272 -7.96 0.02 -8.70
N MET A 273 -7.78 -1.09 -9.43
CA MET A 273 -6.59 -1.94 -9.31
C MET A 273 -5.31 -1.24 -9.71
N ASP A 274 -5.38 -0.29 -10.66
CA ASP A 274 -4.25 0.52 -11.12
C ASP A 274 -3.63 1.36 -9.99
N ARG A 275 -4.39 1.57 -8.90
CA ARG A 275 -3.97 2.31 -7.71
C ARG A 275 -3.37 1.42 -6.63
N ILE A 276 -3.24 0.11 -6.85
CA ILE A 276 -2.69 -0.79 -5.83
C ILE A 276 -1.21 -1.04 -6.10
N LEU A 277 -0.39 -0.75 -5.10
CA LEU A 277 1.03 -1.09 -5.07
C LEU A 277 1.19 -2.57 -4.67
N PHE A 278 1.46 -3.42 -5.65
CA PHE A 278 1.63 -4.86 -5.43
C PHE A 278 3.07 -5.20 -5.01
N ALA A 279 3.25 -5.81 -3.85
CA ALA A 279 4.47 -6.53 -3.52
C ALA A 279 4.26 -8.01 -3.92
N CYS A 280 4.90 -8.44 -5.00
CA CYS A 280 4.68 -9.77 -5.59
C CYS A 280 6.02 -10.43 -5.97
N PRO A 281 6.78 -10.96 -4.99
CA PRO A 281 8.06 -11.58 -5.28
C PRO A 281 7.90 -12.83 -6.15
N ASP A 282 8.96 -13.13 -6.91
CA ASP A 282 9.05 -14.38 -7.66
C ASP A 282 9.44 -15.54 -6.76
N ASN A 283 8.81 -16.70 -6.98
CA ASN A 283 9.24 -17.98 -6.42
C ASN A 283 9.50 -18.00 -4.91
N ILE A 284 8.64 -17.35 -4.12
CA ILE A 284 8.75 -17.39 -2.65
C ILE A 284 8.76 -18.85 -2.20
N LYS A 285 9.89 -19.26 -1.61
CA LYS A 285 10.02 -20.55 -0.94
C LYS A 285 9.68 -20.34 0.53
N LYS A 286 9.00 -21.33 1.11
CA LYS A 286 8.77 -21.35 2.56
C LYS A 286 10.13 -21.55 3.25
N PRO A 287 10.56 -20.63 4.15
CA PRO A 287 11.81 -20.80 4.87
C PRO A 287 11.72 -21.96 5.87
N TYR A 288 12.87 -22.57 6.19
CA TYR A 288 12.99 -23.44 7.35
C TYR A 288 12.80 -22.63 8.63
N TRP A 289 12.39 -23.29 9.71
CA TRP A 289 12.35 -22.66 11.03
C TRP A 289 13.77 -22.39 11.51
N THR A 290 13.95 -21.28 12.19
CA THR A 290 15.22 -20.83 12.75
C THR A 290 15.05 -20.59 14.25
N GLU A 291 16.09 -20.88 15.02
CA GLU A 291 16.19 -20.45 16.43
C GLU A 291 16.76 -19.03 16.56
N SER A 292 17.07 -18.38 15.43
CA SER A 292 17.54 -16.99 15.43
C SER A 292 16.45 -16.06 15.94
N GLU A 293 16.83 -15.15 16.81
CA GLU A 293 15.96 -14.11 17.33
C GLU A 293 16.43 -12.75 16.80
N VAL A 294 15.46 -11.87 16.53
CA VAL A 294 15.79 -10.48 16.21
C VAL A 294 16.22 -9.78 17.49
N ASP A 295 17.37 -9.11 17.44
CA ASP A 295 17.86 -8.31 18.55
C ASP A 295 16.82 -7.26 18.98
N GLN A 296 16.58 -7.13 20.28
CA GLN A 296 15.62 -6.18 20.83
C GLN A 296 15.90 -4.74 20.39
N SER A 297 17.17 -4.37 20.19
CA SER A 297 17.56 -3.05 19.67
C SER A 297 17.00 -2.75 18.28
N ILE A 298 16.78 -3.76 17.43
CA ILE A 298 16.15 -3.61 16.11
C ILE A 298 14.66 -3.29 16.28
N ILE A 299 13.99 -3.99 17.20
CA ILE A 299 12.57 -3.77 17.52
C ILE A 299 12.39 -2.36 18.10
N ASP A 300 13.23 -1.98 19.07
CA ASP A 300 13.21 -0.68 19.70
C ASP A 300 13.52 0.45 18.71
N SER A 301 14.43 0.21 17.76
CA SER A 301 14.74 1.17 16.68
C SER A 301 13.54 1.41 15.78
N TRP A 302 12.85 0.34 15.36
CA TRP A 302 11.63 0.48 14.55
C TRP A 302 10.50 1.17 15.32
N GLN A 303 10.32 0.82 16.60
CA GLN A 303 9.37 1.47 17.48
C GLN A 303 9.66 2.96 17.61
N ASN A 304 10.91 3.36 17.85
CA ASN A 304 11.32 4.75 17.96
C ASN A 304 11.05 5.54 16.66
N ILE A 305 11.42 5.00 15.50
CA ILE A 305 11.17 5.63 14.20
C ILE A 305 9.66 5.84 14.00
N THR A 306 8.86 4.81 14.23
CA THR A 306 7.40 4.88 14.05
C THR A 306 6.74 5.83 15.04
N SER A 307 7.17 5.82 16.30
CA SER A 307 6.69 6.75 17.32
C SER A 307 7.00 8.21 16.97
N LYS A 308 8.16 8.52 16.38
CA LYS A 308 8.47 9.87 15.91
C LYS A 308 7.52 10.32 14.80
N LEU A 309 7.22 9.46 13.82
CA LEU A 309 6.25 9.76 12.77
C LEU A 309 4.83 9.95 13.35
N LEU A 310 4.41 9.07 14.27
CA LEU A 310 3.11 9.16 14.96
C LEU A 310 2.99 10.42 15.82
N ASN A 311 4.09 10.94 16.37
CA ASN A 311 4.10 12.12 17.23
C ASN A 311 4.47 13.42 16.50
N MET A 312 4.65 13.39 15.18
CA MET A 312 4.80 14.61 14.39
C MET A 312 3.64 15.58 14.63
N THR A 313 3.97 16.86 14.77
CA THR A 313 3.01 17.93 15.04
C THR A 313 1.86 17.90 14.03
N PHE A 314 0.65 17.75 14.55
CA PHE A 314 -0.59 17.76 13.78
C PHE A 314 -1.37 19.03 14.13
N ASN A 315 -1.54 19.90 13.14
CA ASN A 315 -2.23 21.18 13.32
C ASN A 315 -3.65 21.11 12.73
N LEU A 316 -4.55 21.86 13.34
CA LEU A 316 -5.85 22.18 12.79
C LEU A 316 -5.88 23.67 12.42
N ASP A 317 -6.57 24.02 11.34
CA ASP A 317 -6.89 25.42 11.03
C ASP A 317 -8.11 25.92 11.84
N ASP A 318 -8.47 27.19 11.66
CA ASP A 318 -9.59 27.85 12.35
C ASP A 318 -10.95 27.18 12.07
N THR A 319 -11.05 26.30 11.07
CA THR A 319 -12.25 25.52 10.73
C THR A 319 -12.22 24.11 11.34
N PHE A 320 -11.26 23.83 12.23
CA PHE A 320 -10.98 22.50 12.77
C PHE A 320 -10.64 21.44 11.70
N THR A 321 -10.11 21.87 10.56
CA THR A 321 -9.65 20.99 9.48
C THR A 321 -8.15 20.77 9.58
N ALA A 322 -7.66 19.58 9.21
CA ALA A 322 -6.23 19.28 9.19
C ALA A 322 -5.44 20.32 8.37
N ALA A 323 -4.38 20.88 8.96
CA ALA A 323 -3.48 21.85 8.36
C ALA A 323 -2.07 21.24 8.21
N PRO A 324 -1.84 20.36 7.21
CA PRO A 324 -0.55 19.71 6.99
C PRO A 324 0.54 20.73 6.66
N LYS A 325 1.76 20.48 7.13
CA LYS A 325 2.95 21.19 6.66
C LYS A 325 3.20 20.81 5.20
N ILE A 326 3.35 21.81 4.34
CA ILE A 326 3.63 21.61 2.92
C ILE A 326 5.15 21.55 2.71
N LEU A 327 5.64 20.44 2.16
CA LEU A 327 7.03 20.29 1.73
C LEU A 327 7.13 20.47 0.23
N ASN A 328 7.97 21.42 -0.17
CA ASN A 328 8.36 21.61 -1.56
C ASN A 328 9.54 20.70 -1.91
N PHE A 329 9.75 20.43 -3.18
CA PHE A 329 10.97 19.77 -3.67
C PHE A 329 12.12 20.78 -3.73
N SER A 330 13.35 20.34 -3.44
CA SER A 330 14.52 21.13 -3.82
C SER A 330 14.54 21.33 -5.35
N GLN A 331 15.27 22.34 -5.83
CA GLN A 331 15.29 22.64 -7.27
C GLN A 331 15.83 21.45 -8.07
N GLU A 332 16.86 20.79 -7.56
CA GLU A 332 17.51 19.62 -8.14
C GLU A 332 16.57 18.41 -8.12
N ALA A 333 15.92 18.15 -6.97
CA ALA A 333 14.97 17.05 -6.82
C ALA A 333 13.80 17.20 -7.80
N LYS A 334 13.32 18.43 -7.98
CA LYS A 334 12.26 18.75 -8.94
C LYS A 334 12.68 18.48 -10.38
N LYS A 335 13.92 18.81 -10.77
CA LYS A 335 14.44 18.49 -12.12
C LYS A 335 14.45 16.98 -12.36
N VAL A 336 14.90 16.19 -11.39
CA VAL A 336 14.91 14.72 -11.46
C VAL A 336 13.49 14.18 -11.60
N LEU A 337 12.56 14.64 -10.76
CA LEU A 337 11.15 14.25 -10.81
C LEU A 337 10.52 14.51 -12.19
N PHE A 338 10.70 15.73 -12.74
CA PHE A 338 10.10 16.09 -14.03
C PHE A 338 10.72 15.32 -15.20
N ARG A 339 12.03 15.02 -15.15
CA ARG A 339 12.67 14.16 -16.16
C ARG A 339 12.09 12.75 -16.13
N TRP A 340 11.92 12.16 -14.95
CA TRP A 340 11.29 10.84 -14.86
C TRP A 340 9.81 10.88 -15.29
N GLN A 341 9.07 11.92 -14.93
CA GLN A 341 7.66 12.07 -15.32
C GLN A 341 7.48 12.16 -16.85
N GLN A 342 8.39 12.85 -17.56
CA GLN A 342 8.42 12.86 -19.03
C GLN A 342 8.63 11.46 -19.58
N TYR A 343 9.65 10.74 -19.06
CA TYR A 343 9.88 9.35 -19.44
C TYR A 343 8.67 8.45 -19.19
N ASN A 344 8.03 8.56 -18.02
CA ASN A 344 6.83 7.77 -17.70
C ASN A 344 5.66 8.13 -18.63
N THR A 345 5.53 9.40 -19.02
CA THR A 345 4.53 9.85 -20.00
C THR A 345 4.75 9.22 -21.37
N ASP A 346 5.99 9.16 -21.86
CA ASP A 346 6.31 8.52 -23.13
C ASP A 346 5.94 7.03 -23.09
N GLN A 347 6.24 6.34 -21.98
CA GLN A 347 5.83 4.96 -21.78
C GLN A 347 4.30 4.78 -21.75
N CYS A 348 3.55 5.68 -21.10
CA CYS A 348 2.09 5.65 -21.13
C CYS A 348 1.51 5.76 -22.55
N ASN A 349 2.17 6.50 -23.44
CA ASN A 349 1.71 6.70 -24.83
C ASN A 349 2.04 5.51 -25.75
N GLU A 350 3.02 4.69 -25.39
CA GLU A 350 3.48 3.53 -26.17
C GLU A 350 2.81 2.22 -25.72
N GLU A 351 2.46 2.12 -24.44
CA GLU A 351 1.90 0.91 -23.83
C GLU A 351 0.39 0.71 -24.10
N SER A 352 -0.09 -0.50 -23.83
CA SER A 352 -1.54 -0.79 -23.90
C SER A 352 -2.34 0.05 -22.89
N GLU A 353 -3.64 0.29 -23.17
CA GLU A 353 -4.53 1.08 -22.30
C GLU A 353 -4.49 0.63 -20.83
N THR A 354 -4.52 -0.69 -20.59
CA THR A 354 -4.46 -1.27 -19.24
C THR A 354 -3.16 -0.92 -18.51
N ILE A 355 -2.00 -1.02 -19.17
CA ILE A 355 -0.70 -0.73 -18.56
C ILE A 355 -0.48 0.78 -18.40
N SER A 356 -0.89 1.56 -19.40
CA SER A 356 -0.87 3.02 -19.38
C SER A 356 -1.68 3.59 -18.19
N ALA A 357 -2.82 2.97 -17.86
CA ALA A 357 -3.63 3.35 -16.71
C ALA A 357 -2.88 3.18 -15.38
N VAL A 358 -2.13 2.09 -15.21
CA VAL A 358 -1.22 1.85 -14.06
C VAL A 358 -0.12 2.90 -14.01
N TYR A 359 0.59 3.10 -15.12
CA TYR A 359 1.74 4.01 -15.18
C TYR A 359 1.32 5.44 -14.87
N SER A 360 0.13 5.85 -15.31
CA SER A 360 -0.46 7.14 -14.98
C SER A 360 -0.71 7.34 -13.48
N LYS A 361 -0.92 6.28 -12.68
CA LYS A 361 -1.02 6.41 -11.21
C LYS A 361 0.34 6.51 -10.54
N MET A 362 1.41 6.07 -11.21
CA MET A 362 2.76 6.17 -10.68
C MET A 362 3.27 7.61 -10.61
N ASP A 363 2.76 8.52 -11.45
CA ASP A 363 3.01 9.97 -11.35
C ASP A 363 2.61 10.54 -9.99
N MET A 364 1.53 10.02 -9.39
CA MET A 364 1.11 10.40 -8.04
C MET A 364 1.96 9.67 -7.01
N TYR A 365 2.20 8.36 -7.19
CA TYR A 365 2.96 7.58 -6.23
C TYR A 365 4.41 7.98 -6.06
N VAL A 366 5.10 8.42 -7.11
CA VAL A 366 6.48 8.91 -7.00
C VAL A 366 6.56 10.07 -6.01
N VAL A 367 5.58 10.97 -6.03
CA VAL A 367 5.48 12.12 -5.11
C VAL A 367 5.19 11.65 -3.68
N ARG A 368 4.24 10.71 -3.51
CA ARG A 368 3.88 10.17 -2.19
C ARG A 368 5.03 9.40 -1.54
N LEU A 369 5.72 8.58 -2.32
CA LEU A 369 6.85 7.79 -1.87
C LEU A 369 8.05 8.67 -1.55
N ALA A 370 8.31 9.72 -2.34
CA ALA A 370 9.35 10.69 -2.02
C ALA A 370 9.08 11.39 -0.68
N LEU A 371 7.83 11.79 -0.41
CA LEU A 371 7.43 12.34 0.89
C LEU A 371 7.68 11.34 2.04
N ILE A 372 7.32 10.07 1.84
CA ILE A 372 7.49 9.02 2.84
C ILE A 372 8.97 8.77 3.13
N LEU A 373 9.82 8.66 2.09
CA LEU A 373 11.25 8.46 2.26
C LEU A 373 11.93 9.64 2.97
N GLU A 374 11.55 10.87 2.61
CA GLU A 374 12.05 12.08 3.25
C GLU A 374 11.69 12.14 4.75
N LEU A 375 10.46 11.78 5.11
CA LEU A 375 10.01 11.79 6.50
C LEU A 375 10.56 10.60 7.30
N LEU A 376 10.78 9.45 6.66
CA LEU A 376 11.50 8.33 7.28
C LEU A 376 12.95 8.71 7.59
N ASP A 377 13.64 9.39 6.66
CA ASP A 377 15.00 9.87 6.89
C ASP A 377 15.05 10.87 8.04
N SER A 378 14.12 11.83 8.06
CA SER A 378 13.95 12.79 9.16
C SER A 378 13.75 12.10 10.52
N ALA A 379 12.94 11.04 10.58
CA ALA A 379 12.72 10.27 11.80
C ALA A 379 13.95 9.47 12.24
N CYS A 380 14.77 8.99 11.29
CA CYS A 380 16.02 8.28 11.56
C CYS A 380 17.11 9.22 12.06
N THR A 381 17.30 10.38 11.41
CA THR A 381 18.40 11.32 11.67
C THR A 381 18.07 12.36 12.76
N ASN A 382 16.79 12.52 13.11
CA ASN A 382 16.27 13.62 13.95
C ASN A 382 16.45 15.01 13.33
N LEU A 383 16.71 15.10 12.03
CA LEU A 383 16.81 16.37 11.32
C LEU A 383 15.44 16.75 10.75
N VAL A 384 15.01 17.99 10.98
CA VAL A 384 13.74 18.48 10.43
C VAL A 384 13.84 18.61 8.92
N SER A 385 12.99 17.89 8.18
CA SER A 385 12.88 18.08 6.74
C SER A 385 12.18 19.40 6.40
N ASN A 386 12.85 20.20 5.57
CA ASN A 386 12.34 21.47 5.05
C ASN A 386 11.93 21.39 3.57
N SER A 387 12.42 20.39 2.85
CA SER A 387 12.13 20.14 1.44
C SER A 387 12.44 18.70 1.09
N ILE A 388 11.73 18.14 0.11
CA ILE A 388 12.00 16.80 -0.41
C ILE A 388 13.33 16.82 -1.19
N SER A 389 14.25 15.96 -0.78
CA SER A 389 15.62 15.85 -1.28
C SER A 389 15.70 15.08 -2.61
N VAL A 390 16.86 15.18 -3.27
CA VAL A 390 17.16 14.42 -4.49
C VAL A 390 17.13 12.91 -4.21
N GLY A 391 17.78 12.48 -3.11
CA GLY A 391 17.81 11.06 -2.71
C GLY A 391 16.43 10.48 -2.46
N ALA A 392 15.52 11.24 -1.83
CA ALA A 392 14.13 10.82 -1.66
C ALA A 392 13.40 10.65 -3.01
N VAL A 393 13.63 11.54 -3.97
CA VAL A 393 13.06 11.42 -5.32
C VAL A 393 13.64 10.23 -6.07
N GLU A 394 14.96 10.05 -6.08
CA GLU A 394 15.62 8.92 -6.74
C GLU A 394 15.17 7.58 -6.14
N GLY A 395 15.09 7.48 -4.82
CA GLY A 395 14.56 6.31 -4.13
C GLY A 395 13.09 6.05 -4.48
N SER A 396 12.27 7.11 -4.56
CA SER A 396 10.87 6.97 -4.97
C SER A 396 10.70 6.49 -6.41
N ILE A 397 11.59 6.90 -7.32
CA ILE A 397 11.63 6.44 -8.71
C ILE A 397 11.92 4.94 -8.76
N GLN A 398 12.92 4.47 -8.01
CA GLN A 398 13.23 3.04 -7.95
C GLN A 398 12.05 2.21 -7.41
N LEU A 399 11.36 2.73 -6.38
CA LEU A 399 10.16 2.08 -5.84
C LEU A 399 9.03 1.99 -6.86
N VAL A 400 8.70 3.08 -7.57
CA VAL A 400 7.63 3.03 -8.58
C VAL A 400 7.98 2.13 -9.75
N GLU A 401 9.25 2.05 -10.19
CA GLU A 401 9.65 1.12 -11.23
C GLU A 401 9.53 -0.35 -10.79
N TYR A 402 9.86 -0.65 -9.53
CA TYR A 402 9.57 -1.96 -8.94
C TYR A 402 8.06 -2.27 -8.97
N PHE A 403 7.22 -1.32 -8.53
CA PHE A 403 5.77 -1.52 -8.47
C PHE A 403 5.11 -1.58 -9.86
N LYS A 404 5.64 -0.86 -10.86
CA LYS A 404 5.23 -0.99 -12.27
C LYS A 404 5.42 -2.41 -12.76
N LYS A 405 6.62 -2.98 -12.58
CA LYS A 405 6.93 -4.37 -12.96
C LYS A 405 6.05 -5.37 -12.20
N ALA A 406 5.84 -5.16 -10.90
CA ALA A 406 4.96 -6.01 -10.09
C ALA A 406 3.50 -5.95 -10.55
N ALA A 407 2.99 -4.78 -10.92
CA ALA A 407 1.65 -4.61 -11.46
C ALA A 407 1.49 -5.32 -12.81
N VAL A 408 2.44 -5.15 -13.75
CA VAL A 408 2.45 -5.89 -15.04
C VAL A 408 2.41 -7.41 -14.78
N LYS A 409 3.20 -7.90 -13.83
CA LYS A 409 3.16 -9.31 -13.42
C LYS A 409 1.77 -9.72 -12.92
N VAL A 410 1.14 -8.95 -12.04
CA VAL A 410 -0.23 -9.23 -11.56
C VAL A 410 -1.24 -9.25 -12.71
N HIS A 411 -1.19 -8.28 -13.63
CA HIS A 411 -2.02 -8.28 -14.84
C HIS A 411 -1.78 -9.53 -15.68
N SER A 412 -0.52 -9.97 -15.83
CA SER A 412 -0.20 -11.20 -16.56
C SER A 412 -0.75 -12.47 -15.90
N ILE A 413 -0.70 -12.56 -14.55
CA ILE A 413 -1.28 -13.69 -13.78
C ILE A 413 -2.79 -13.78 -14.03
N ILE A 414 -3.46 -12.63 -14.11
CA ILE A 414 -4.91 -12.54 -14.29
C ILE A 414 -5.30 -12.85 -15.74
N ALA A 415 -4.56 -12.30 -16.71
CA ALA A 415 -4.77 -12.54 -18.13
C ALA A 415 -4.56 -14.02 -18.50
N ASN A 416 -3.50 -14.63 -17.96
CA ASN A 416 -3.11 -16.03 -18.24
C ASN A 416 -3.78 -17.06 -17.31
N ALA A 417 -4.63 -16.64 -16.38
CA ALA A 417 -5.38 -17.58 -15.55
C ALA A 417 -6.27 -18.48 -16.43
N ASN A 418 -6.27 -19.80 -16.18
CA ASN A 418 -7.18 -20.71 -16.87
C ASN A 418 -8.61 -20.20 -16.65
N PRO A 419 -9.45 -20.06 -17.70
CA PRO A 419 -10.84 -19.67 -17.55
C PRO A 419 -11.57 -20.48 -16.45
N LEU A 420 -11.23 -21.76 -16.27
CA LEU A 420 -11.81 -22.60 -15.21
C LEU A 420 -11.43 -22.17 -13.78
N ASP A 421 -10.24 -21.61 -13.60
CA ASP A 421 -9.84 -20.97 -12.33
C ASP A 421 -10.66 -19.70 -12.08
N ARG A 422 -11.35 -19.19 -13.12
CA ARG A 422 -12.29 -18.10 -12.99
C ARG A 422 -13.70 -18.54 -12.52
N LEU A 423 -13.99 -19.82 -12.39
CA LEU A 423 -15.27 -20.27 -11.84
C LEU A 423 -15.24 -20.32 -10.31
N SER A 424 -16.36 -20.02 -9.64
CA SER A 424 -16.50 -20.30 -8.20
C SER A 424 -16.43 -21.81 -7.94
N GLY A 425 -16.09 -22.24 -6.73
CA GLY A 425 -15.91 -23.68 -6.43
C GLY A 425 -17.07 -24.58 -6.87
N ASP A 426 -18.32 -24.12 -6.68
CA ASP A 426 -19.51 -24.85 -7.12
C ASP A 426 -19.72 -24.83 -8.64
N ARG A 427 -19.44 -23.70 -9.30
CA ARG A 427 -19.53 -23.60 -10.76
C ARG A 427 -18.43 -24.39 -11.46
N ARG A 428 -17.24 -24.43 -10.87
CA ARG A 428 -16.12 -25.22 -11.36
C ARG A 428 -16.46 -26.71 -11.28
N ARG A 429 -16.91 -27.19 -10.12
CA ARG A 429 -17.39 -28.57 -9.96
C ARG A 429 -18.51 -28.91 -10.94
N LEU A 430 -19.48 -28.01 -11.10
CA LEU A 430 -20.55 -28.20 -12.07
C LEU A 430 -20.01 -28.29 -13.50
N TYR A 431 -19.12 -27.38 -13.90
CA TYR A 431 -18.47 -27.42 -15.21
C TYR A 431 -17.69 -28.73 -15.40
N GLU A 432 -16.91 -29.17 -14.42
CA GLU A 432 -16.15 -30.42 -14.45
C GLU A 432 -17.07 -31.66 -14.54
N THR A 433 -18.27 -31.61 -13.96
CA THR A 433 -19.24 -32.72 -13.93
C THR A 433 -20.06 -32.86 -15.23
N LEU A 434 -20.22 -31.78 -15.98
CA LEU A 434 -20.93 -31.84 -17.28
C LEU A 434 -20.19 -32.76 -18.27
N PRO A 435 -20.87 -33.43 -19.21
CA PRO A 435 -20.20 -34.07 -20.34
C PRO A 435 -19.54 -33.04 -21.27
N ASP A 436 -18.60 -33.47 -22.11
CA ASP A 436 -17.97 -32.58 -23.11
C ASP A 436 -18.99 -32.00 -24.08
N THR A 437 -20.01 -32.80 -24.44
CA THR A 437 -21.17 -32.39 -25.24
C THR A 437 -22.44 -32.82 -24.53
N PHE A 438 -23.42 -31.93 -24.40
CA PHE A 438 -24.65 -32.22 -23.66
C PHE A 438 -25.84 -31.39 -24.17
N THR A 439 -27.06 -31.87 -23.89
CA THR A 439 -28.29 -31.11 -24.17
C THR A 439 -28.66 -30.19 -23.02
N THR A 440 -29.50 -29.17 -23.29
CA THR A 440 -30.01 -28.27 -22.25
C THR A 440 -30.71 -29.04 -21.14
N GLU A 441 -31.48 -30.07 -21.49
CA GLU A 441 -32.21 -30.90 -20.52
C GLU A 441 -31.25 -31.70 -19.62
N GLU A 442 -30.25 -32.34 -20.23
CA GLU A 442 -29.22 -33.10 -19.53
C GLU A 442 -28.39 -32.21 -18.59
N GLY A 443 -27.95 -31.05 -19.08
CA GLY A 443 -27.21 -30.08 -18.27
C GLY A 443 -28.04 -29.56 -17.09
N VAL A 444 -29.33 -29.27 -17.29
CA VAL A 444 -30.23 -28.84 -16.20
C VAL A 444 -30.40 -29.94 -15.16
N ARG A 445 -30.49 -31.21 -15.57
CA ARG A 445 -30.57 -32.36 -14.66
C ARG A 445 -29.32 -32.48 -13.79
N ILE A 446 -28.13 -32.38 -14.40
CA ILE A 446 -26.84 -32.42 -13.70
C ILE A 446 -26.69 -31.23 -12.76
N ALA A 447 -27.04 -30.03 -13.21
CA ALA A 447 -26.99 -28.81 -12.41
C ALA A 447 -27.90 -28.89 -11.18
N THR A 448 -29.12 -29.41 -11.35
CA THR A 448 -30.09 -29.56 -10.25
C THR A 448 -29.60 -30.59 -9.24
N ALA A 449 -29.02 -31.70 -9.69
CA ALA A 449 -28.40 -32.71 -8.82
C ALA A 449 -27.20 -32.15 -8.04
N ALA A 450 -26.47 -31.19 -8.61
CA ALA A 450 -25.37 -30.48 -7.96
C ALA A 450 -25.84 -29.26 -7.11
N GLY A 451 -27.15 -29.10 -6.89
CA GLY A 451 -27.69 -28.00 -6.07
C GLY A 451 -27.77 -26.63 -6.76
N THR A 452 -27.58 -26.56 -8.07
CA THR A 452 -27.68 -25.33 -8.86
C THR A 452 -29.06 -25.17 -9.50
N ALA A 453 -29.74 -24.07 -9.22
CA ALA A 453 -31.06 -23.78 -9.80
C ALA A 453 -31.02 -23.68 -11.33
N GLU A 454 -32.06 -24.19 -12.01
CA GLU A 454 -32.18 -24.22 -13.48
C GLU A 454 -31.92 -22.85 -14.13
N ARG A 455 -32.51 -21.78 -13.59
CA ARG A 455 -32.33 -20.42 -14.10
C ARG A 455 -30.87 -19.96 -14.02
N THR A 456 -30.18 -20.31 -12.94
CA THR A 456 -28.76 -20.00 -12.74
C THR A 456 -27.89 -20.76 -13.74
N PHE A 457 -28.20 -22.04 -13.98
CA PHE A 457 -27.51 -22.86 -14.96
C PHE A 457 -27.72 -22.38 -16.40
N LYS A 458 -28.97 -22.07 -16.80
CA LYS A 458 -29.27 -21.53 -18.13
C LYS A 458 -28.55 -20.20 -18.39
N ARG A 459 -28.37 -19.36 -17.35
CA ARG A 459 -27.53 -18.15 -17.44
C ARG A 459 -26.04 -18.48 -17.58
N PHE A 460 -25.57 -19.55 -16.95
CA PHE A 460 -24.17 -19.98 -17.10
C PHE A 460 -23.87 -20.48 -18.52
N LEU A 461 -24.82 -21.18 -19.16
CA LEU A 461 -24.69 -21.63 -20.56
C LEU A 461 -24.53 -20.51 -21.59
N THR A 462 -24.88 -19.27 -21.26
CA THR A 462 -24.68 -18.14 -22.18
C THR A 462 -23.23 -17.65 -22.22
N ASP A 463 -22.39 -18.15 -21.32
CA ASP A 463 -20.99 -17.76 -21.22
C ASP A 463 -20.15 -18.40 -22.33
N LYS A 464 -19.79 -17.58 -23.33
CA LYS A 464 -19.05 -18.01 -24.52
C LYS A 464 -17.58 -18.34 -24.24
N GLU A 465 -17.08 -18.01 -23.05
CA GLU A 465 -15.75 -18.40 -22.59
C GLU A 465 -15.71 -19.92 -22.29
N PHE A 466 -16.80 -20.47 -21.74
CA PHE A 466 -16.89 -21.86 -21.28
C PHE A 466 -17.67 -22.79 -22.21
N PHE A 467 -18.61 -22.25 -22.99
CA PHE A 467 -19.49 -23.08 -23.81
C PHE A 467 -19.56 -22.59 -25.25
N SER A 468 -19.65 -23.52 -26.17
CA SER A 468 -20.02 -23.32 -27.57
C SER A 468 -21.42 -23.92 -27.78
N LYS A 469 -22.19 -23.32 -28.70
CA LYS A 469 -23.52 -23.83 -29.05
C LYS A 469 -23.40 -24.56 -30.38
N SER A 470 -23.41 -25.90 -30.33
CA SER A 470 -23.29 -26.77 -31.50
C SER A 470 -24.61 -26.94 -32.26
N GLY A 471 -25.75 -26.75 -31.58
CA GLY A 471 -27.09 -26.93 -32.15
C GLY A 471 -28.20 -26.27 -31.34
N ARG A 472 -29.46 -26.46 -31.75
CA ARG A 472 -30.63 -25.92 -31.02
C ARG A 472 -30.80 -26.68 -29.70
N GLY A 473 -30.26 -26.10 -28.63
CA GLY A 473 -30.36 -26.68 -27.28
C GLY A 473 -29.23 -27.65 -26.95
N GLU A 474 -28.19 -27.72 -27.79
CA GLU A 474 -27.00 -28.53 -27.63
C GLU A 474 -25.78 -27.62 -27.38
N TYR A 475 -24.94 -28.03 -26.44
CA TYR A 475 -23.78 -27.28 -25.99
C TYR A 475 -22.55 -28.18 -25.93
N GLU A 476 -21.40 -27.58 -26.16
CA GLU A 476 -20.09 -28.20 -26.03
C GLU A 476 -19.21 -27.34 -25.12
N LYS A 477 -18.38 -27.98 -24.30
CA LYS A 477 -17.40 -27.30 -23.44
C LYS A 477 -16.25 -26.71 -24.26
N LYS A 478 -15.80 -25.51 -23.91
CA LYS A 478 -14.60 -24.87 -24.46
C LYS A 478 -13.44 -24.97 -23.49
N ASN A 479 -12.31 -25.45 -24.01
CA ASN A 479 -11.00 -25.60 -23.36
C ASN A 479 -10.83 -26.80 -22.40
N LYS A 480 -9.78 -27.58 -22.70
CA LYS A 480 -8.92 -28.32 -21.78
C LYS A 480 -7.80 -27.41 -21.32
#